data_AF-A0ABD0QXE0-F1
#
_entry.id   AF-A0ABD0QXE0-F1
#
_cell.length_a   1.000
_cell.length_b   1.000
_cell.length_c   1.000
_cell.angle_alpha   90.00
_cell.angle_beta   90.00
_cell.angle_gamma   90.00
#
_symmetry.space_group_name_H-M   'P 1'
#
loop_
_entity.id
_entity.type
_entity.pdbx_description
1 polymer ?
#
loop_
_entity_poly.entity_id
_entity_poly.type
_entity_poly.pdbx_seq_one_letter_code
_entity_poly.pdbx_strand_id
1 'polypeptide(L)'
;ARLEKNLVATFLLVIKHFLQRHPINQETLLHSHAVATLGALLQKLPAFLVDVSVLVAAQLLIEQMTYEKNSQLLQQLHTHLLFNFSIWNQGDFPLRI
;
A
#
# COMPACT_ATOMS: atom_id res chain seq x y z
N ALA A 1 12.52 -8.17 -9.27
CA ALA A 1 13.31 -7.55 -10.37
C ALA A 1 12.85 -6.13 -10.82
N ARG A 2 11.55 -5.78 -10.98
CA ARG A 2 11.12 -4.36 -11.13
C ARG A 2 10.70 -3.70 -9.81
N LEU A 3 9.98 -4.44 -8.96
CA LEU A 3 9.51 -3.97 -7.65
C LEU A 3 10.64 -3.43 -6.76
N GLU A 4 11.77 -4.12 -6.72
CA GLU A 4 12.92 -3.77 -5.86
C GLU A 4 13.65 -2.48 -6.29
N LYS A 5 13.42 -2.01 -7.52
CA LYS A 5 14.03 -0.76 -8.01
C LYS A 5 13.28 0.48 -7.53
N ASN A 6 12.03 0.34 -7.10
CA ASN A 6 11.25 1.43 -6.53
C ASN A 6 11.22 1.29 -5.01
N LEU A 7 11.86 2.22 -4.31
CA LEU A 7 11.94 2.22 -2.84
C LEU A 7 10.55 2.27 -2.16
N VAL A 8 9.58 2.93 -2.78
CA VAL A 8 8.20 3.02 -2.28
C VAL A 8 7.53 1.65 -2.38
N ALA A 9 7.67 0.99 -3.52
CA ALA A 9 7.15 -0.37 -3.72
C ALA A 9 7.81 -1.36 -2.74
N THR A 10 9.13 -1.30 -2.60
CA THR A 10 9.88 -2.11 -1.63
C THR A 10 9.41 -1.86 -0.19
N PHE A 11 9.16 -0.61 0.19
CA PHE A 11 8.65 -0.28 1.51
C PHE A 11 7.25 -0.88 1.76
N LEU A 12 6.34 -0.80 0.80
CA LEU A 12 5.02 -1.45 0.89
C LEU A 12 5.16 -2.98 1.02
N LEU A 13 6.11 -3.59 0.32
CA LEU A 13 6.41 -5.02 0.47
C LEU A 13 6.98 -5.34 1.85
N VAL A 14 7.82 -4.49 2.44
CA VAL A 14 8.30 -4.67 3.81
C VAL A 14 7.13 -4.66 4.79
N ILE A 15 6.18 -3.73 4.65
CA ILE A 15 4.95 -3.71 5.45
C ILE A 15 4.17 -5.01 5.28
N LYS A 16 3.97 -5.48 4.04
CA LYS A 16 3.31 -6.77 3.77
C LYS A 16 3.96 -7.92 4.55
N HIS A 17 5.29 -8.03 4.51
CA HIS A 17 6.00 -9.10 5.23
C HIS A 17 5.92 -8.94 6.75
N PHE A 18 5.91 -7.72 7.29
CA PHE A 18 5.71 -7.50 8.72
C PHE A 18 4.32 -7.92 9.21
N LEU A 19 3.30 -7.86 8.35
CA LEU A 19 1.94 -8.23 8.72
C LEU A 19 1.64 -9.72 8.50
N GLN A 20 2.34 -10.36 7.56
CA GLN A 20 2.14 -11.76 7.21
C GLN A 20 2.35 -12.67 8.43
N ARG A 21 1.30 -13.40 8.83
CA ARG A 21 1.29 -14.33 9.98
C ARG A 21 1.70 -13.69 11.31
N HIS A 22 1.53 -12.38 11.45
CA HIS A 22 1.89 -11.62 12.65
C HIS A 22 0.69 -10.80 13.16
N PRO A 23 -0.25 -11.41 13.89
CA PRO A 23 -1.49 -10.75 14.33
C PRO A 23 -1.24 -9.53 15.22
N ILE A 24 -0.19 -9.55 16.06
CA ILE A 24 0.18 -8.40 16.89
C ILE A 24 0.53 -7.18 16.03
N ASN A 25 1.23 -7.38 14.92
CA ASN A 25 1.59 -6.29 14.01
C ASN A 25 0.36 -5.78 13.26
N GLN A 26 -0.57 -6.67 12.89
CA GLN A 26 -1.83 -6.28 12.26
C GLN A 26 -2.68 -5.41 13.19
N GLU A 27 -2.85 -5.83 14.44
CA GLU A 27 -3.56 -5.07 15.47
C GLU A 27 -2.89 -3.74 15.76
N THR A 28 -1.56 -3.72 15.86
CA THR A 28 -0.79 -2.48 16.07
C THR A 28 -0.99 -1.50 14.92
N LEU A 29 -0.95 -1.99 13.66
CA LEU A 29 -1.15 -1.15 12.49
C LEU A 29 -2.59 -0.61 12.40
N LEU A 30 -3.58 -1.43 12.75
CA LEU A 30 -5.01 -1.08 12.77
C LEU A 30 -5.31 0.06 13.75
N HIS A 31 -4.72 0.02 14.94
CA HIS A 31 -5.00 0.98 16.02
C HIS A 31 -4.11 2.23 16.00
N SER A 32 -3.01 2.23 15.25
CA SER A 32 -2.03 3.34 15.23
C SER A 32 -2.31 4.41 14.19
N HIS A 33 -3.41 4.32 13.42
CA HIS A 33 -3.69 5.15 12.24
C HIS A 33 -2.58 5.12 11.16
N ALA A 34 -1.66 4.15 11.25
CA ALA A 34 -0.48 4.08 10.39
C ALA A 34 -0.85 3.90 8.91
N VAL A 35 -1.95 3.20 8.60
CA VAL A 35 -2.43 3.03 7.21
C VAL A 35 -2.87 4.37 6.59
N ALA A 36 -3.57 5.22 7.36
CA ALA A 36 -3.96 6.55 6.90
C ALA A 36 -2.75 7.47 6.73
N THR A 37 -1.81 7.44 7.69
CA THR A 37 -0.54 8.17 7.60
C THR A 37 0.27 7.74 6.38
N LEU A 38 0.34 6.44 6.10
CA LEU A 38 1.00 5.90 4.91
C LEU A 38 0.38 6.45 3.63
N GLY A 39 -0.96 6.42 3.52
CA GLY A 39 -1.65 7.01 2.37
C GLY A 39 -1.35 8.50 2.19
N ALA A 40 -1.35 9.28 3.28
CA ALA A 40 -1.01 10.70 3.25
C ALA A 40 0.46 10.96 2.86
N LEU A 41 1.39 10.07 3.24
CA LEU A 41 2.79 10.16 2.81
C LEU A 41 2.93 9.87 1.32
N LEU A 42 2.23 8.85 0.81
CA LEU A 42 2.25 8.52 -0.62
C LEU A 42 1.73 9.67 -1.49
N GLN A 43 0.70 10.40 -1.03
CA GLN A 43 0.19 11.59 -1.74
C GLN A 43 1.21 12.73 -1.89
N LYS A 44 2.25 12.76 -1.04
CA LYS A 44 3.28 13.81 -1.04
C LYS A 44 4.52 13.42 -1.83
N LEU A 45 4.56 12.20 -2.38
CA LEU A 45 5.70 11.75 -3.16
C LEU A 45 5.70 12.39 -4.56
N PRO A 46 6.87 12.64 -5.15
CA PRO A 46 6.97 12.97 -6.56
C PRO A 46 6.27 11.93 -7.44
N ALA A 47 5.49 12.40 -8.42
CA ALA A 47 4.72 11.58 -9.36
C ALA A 47 5.51 10.40 -9.97
N PHE A 48 6.77 10.62 -10.35
CA PHE A 48 7.62 9.60 -10.97
C PHE A 48 7.96 8.42 -10.04
N LEU A 49 7.78 8.56 -8.73
CA LEU A 49 7.94 7.48 -7.76
C LEU A 49 6.66 6.66 -7.58
N VAL A 50 5.50 7.17 -7.99
CA VAL A 50 4.20 6.49 -7.88
C VAL A 50 3.88 5.84 -9.22
N ASP A 51 4.58 4.75 -9.51
CA ASP A 51 4.46 3.99 -10.76
C ASP A 51 3.67 2.68 -10.58
N VAL A 52 3.60 1.90 -11.66
CA VAL A 52 3.00 0.56 -11.66
C VAL A 52 3.59 -0.34 -10.58
N SER A 53 4.87 -0.19 -10.23
CA SER A 53 5.51 -1.00 -9.19
C SER A 53 4.88 -0.73 -7.82
N VAL A 54 4.56 0.52 -7.51
CA VAL A 54 3.87 0.88 -6.25
C VAL A 54 2.45 0.33 -6.23
N LEU A 55 1.73 0.41 -7.34
CA LEU A 55 0.37 -0.15 -7.46
C LEU A 55 0.38 -1.68 -7.26
N VAL A 56 1.32 -2.38 -7.88
CA VAL A 56 1.47 -3.83 -7.71
C VAL A 56 1.83 -4.18 -6.25
N ALA A 57 2.72 -3.43 -5.61
CA ALA A 57 3.06 -3.66 -4.20
C ALA A 57 1.86 -3.43 -3.27
N ALA A 58 1.05 -2.40 -3.53
CA ALA A 58 -0.19 -2.15 -2.79
C ALA A 58 -1.19 -3.30 -2.98
N GLN A 59 -1.34 -3.80 -4.21
CA GLN A 59 -2.21 -4.96 -4.50
C GLN A 59 -1.75 -6.22 -3.77
N LEU A 60 -0.44 -6.52 -3.75
CA LEU A 60 0.11 -7.66 -3.01
C LEU A 60 -0.10 -7.55 -1.49
N LEU A 61 -0.08 -6.33 -0.96
CA LEU A 61 -0.41 -6.06 0.45
C LEU A 61 -1.89 -6.34 0.75
N ILE A 62 -2.81 -5.95 -0.15
CA ILE A 62 -4.25 -6.25 -0.07
C ILE A 62 -4.52 -7.75 -0.13
N GLU A 63 -3.89 -8.45 -1.07
CA GLU A 63 -4.00 -9.91 -1.20
C GLU A 63 -3.52 -10.61 0.07
N GLN A 64 -2.42 -10.13 0.68
CA GLN A 64 -1.95 -10.66 1.96
C GLN A 64 -3.01 -10.47 3.05
N MET A 65 -3.60 -9.29 3.20
CA MET A 65 -4.63 -9.07 4.25
C MET A 65 -5.93 -9.80 4.00
N THR A 66 -6.27 -10.05 2.73
CA THR A 66 -7.37 -10.94 2.36
C THR A 66 -7.10 -12.37 2.85
N TYR A 67 -5.88 -12.88 2.68
CA TYR A 67 -5.48 -14.19 3.17
C TYR A 67 -5.46 -14.29 4.71
N GLU A 68 -4.99 -13.24 5.40
CA GLU A 68 -4.98 -13.18 6.87
C GLU A 68 -6.40 -13.06 7.47
N LYS A 69 -7.42 -12.74 6.65
CA LYS A 69 -8.83 -12.56 7.06
C LYS A 69 -9.05 -11.41 8.05
N ASN A 70 -8.18 -10.40 8.06
CA ASN A 70 -8.37 -9.19 8.86
C ASN A 70 -9.19 -8.15 8.06
N SER A 71 -10.53 -8.24 8.15
CA SER A 71 -11.44 -7.42 7.36
C SER A 71 -11.35 -5.92 7.67
N GLN A 72 -11.09 -5.55 8.92
CA GLN A 72 -10.96 -4.15 9.34
C GLN A 72 -9.70 -3.51 8.75
N LEU A 73 -8.56 -4.18 8.85
CA LEU A 73 -7.31 -3.70 8.28
C LEU A 73 -7.36 -3.69 6.75
N LEU A 74 -7.97 -4.72 6.14
CA LEU A 74 -8.22 -4.77 4.70
C LEU A 74 -9.04 -3.57 4.22
N GLN A 75 -10.11 -3.22 4.95
CA GLN A 75 -10.92 -2.03 4.66
C GLN A 75 -10.08 -0.74 4.72
N GLN A 76 -9.25 -0.57 5.75
CA GLN A 76 -8.37 0.60 5.85
C GLN A 76 -7.37 0.69 4.69
N LEU A 77 -6.77 -0.43 4.29
CA LEU A 77 -5.83 -0.46 3.16
C LEU A 77 -6.53 -0.15 1.84
N HIS A 78 -7.76 -0.63 1.63
CA HIS A 78 -8.56 -0.25 0.47
C HIS A 78 -8.85 1.25 0.45
N THR A 79 -9.35 1.80 1.56
CA THR A 79 -9.76 3.21 1.65
C THR A 79 -8.57 4.17 1.51
N HIS A 80 -7.47 3.90 2.19
CA HIS A 80 -6.37 4.86 2.30
C HIS A 80 -5.24 4.64 1.30
N LEU A 81 -5.11 3.44 0.71
CA LEU A 81 -4.10 3.12 -0.31
C LEU A 81 -4.75 2.85 -1.67
N LEU A 82 -5.38 1.68 -1.86
CA LEU A 82 -5.72 1.19 -3.21
C LEU A 82 -6.76 2.09 -3.92
N PHE A 83 -7.79 2.56 -3.22
CA PHE A 83 -8.85 3.38 -3.80
C PHE A 83 -8.71 4.88 -3.50
N ASN A 84 -7.56 5.29 -2.97
CA ASN A 84 -7.28 6.70 -2.71
C ASN A 84 -6.79 7.39 -4.00
N PHE A 85 -7.74 7.94 -4.77
CA PHE A 85 -7.47 8.59 -6.05
C PHE A 85 -6.45 9.72 -5.98
N SER A 86 -6.33 10.41 -4.85
CA SER A 86 -5.34 11.48 -4.68
C SER A 86 -3.89 10.99 -4.77
N ILE A 87 -3.65 9.70 -4.49
CA ILE A 87 -2.35 9.04 -4.73
C ILE A 87 -2.17 8.78 -6.22
N TRP A 88 -3.16 8.12 -6.84
CA TRP A 88 -3.00 7.54 -8.17
C TRP A 88 -3.19 8.52 -9.32
N ASN A 89 -3.90 9.64 -9.11
CA ASN A 89 -4.07 10.69 -10.13
C ASN A 89 -2.75 11.38 -10.49
N GLN A 90 -1.72 11.24 -9.66
CA GLN A 90 -0.38 11.78 -9.92
C GLN A 90 0.54 10.75 -10.60
N GLY A 91 0.16 9.47 -10.63
CA GLY A 91 1.02 8.41 -11.13
C GLY A 91 1.14 8.43 -12.65
N ASP A 92 2.36 8.23 -13.16
CA ASP A 92 2.62 8.09 -14.59
C ASP A 92 2.23 6.68 -15.05
N PHE A 93 0.93 6.43 -15.13
CA PHE A 93 0.38 5.19 -15.64
C PHE A 93 0.29 5.27 -17.17
N PRO A 94 0.81 4.28 -17.92
CA PRO A 94 0.81 4.29 -19.38
C PRO A 94 -0.61 4.20 -20.01
N LEU A 95 -1.67 4.10 -19.21
CA LEU A 95 -3.05 4.08 -19.67
C LEU A 95 -3.66 5.48 -19.56
N ARG A 96 -3.88 6.12 -20.71
CA ARG A 96 -4.80 7.25 -20.87
C ARG A 96 -6.08 6.72 -21.54
N ILE A 97 -7.22 6.88 -20.88
CA ILE A 97 -8.56 6.57 -21.43
C ILE A 97 -9.12 7.85 -22.06
#